data_AF-A0A5A7ZZK2-F1
#
_entry.id   AF-A0A5A7ZZK2-F1
#
_cell.length_a   1.000
_cell.length_b   1.000
_cell.length_c   1.000
_cell.angle_alpha   90.00
_cell.angle_beta   90.00
_cell.angle_gamma   90.00
#
_symmetry.space_group_name_H-M   'P 1'
#
loop_
_entity.id
_entity.type
_entity.pdbx_description
1 polymer ?
#
loop_
_entity_poly.entity_id
_entity_poly.type
_entity_poly.pdbx_seq_one_letter_code
_entity_poly.pdbx_strand_id
1 'polypeptide(L)'
;MGEVRALKPRQDAPAARALSTAETWDVLLTGLRAAHATMGETIASIEAGAPSADIFPLIGRLDAQLAPVGPLALALYGDEHPAGAA
;
A
#
# COMPACT_ATOMS: atom_id res chain seq x y z
N MET A 1 -7.11 -3.78 26.06
CA MET A 1 -7.62 -2.88 25.02
C MET A 1 -6.44 -2.01 24.59
N GLY A 2 -5.73 -2.40 23.53
CA GLY A 2 -4.50 -1.70 23.10
C GLY A 2 -4.87 -0.50 22.24
N GLU A 3 -4.39 0.68 22.62
CA GLU A 3 -4.49 1.87 21.78
C GLU A 3 -3.77 1.63 20.45
N VAL A 4 -4.54 1.48 19.38
CA VAL A 4 -4.00 1.61 18.01
C VAL A 4 -3.69 3.09 17.85
N ARG A 5 -2.44 3.47 18.15
CA ARG A 5 -1.92 4.78 17.77
C ARG A 5 -2.14 4.93 16.27
N ALA A 6 -3.03 5.84 15.88
CA ALA A 6 -3.31 6.15 14.49
C ALA A 6 -1.98 6.40 13.78
N LEU A 7 -1.58 5.47 12.92
CA LEU A 7 -0.43 5.64 12.05
C LEU A 7 -0.75 6.86 11.18
N LYS A 8 0.01 7.94 11.37
CA LYS A 8 -0.14 9.14 10.55
C LYS A 8 0.11 8.74 9.09
N PRO A 9 -0.78 9.09 8.15
CA PRO A 9 -0.51 8.92 6.73
C PRO A 9 0.84 9.57 6.41
N ARG A 10 1.73 8.83 5.76
CA ARG A 10 3.05 9.31 5.37
C ARG A 10 2.86 10.40 4.31
N GLN A 11 3.02 11.66 4.71
CA GLN A 11 2.72 12.84 3.86
C GLN A 11 3.78 13.11 2.80
N ASP A 12 4.94 12.45 2.86
CA ASP A 12 6.00 12.63 1.88
C ASP A 12 5.82 11.63 0.73
N ALA A 13 4.79 11.85 -0.09
CA ALA A 13 4.73 11.23 -1.40
C ALA A 13 5.90 11.78 -2.23
N PRO A 14 6.79 10.94 -2.79
CA PRO A 14 7.75 11.41 -3.76
C PRO A 14 6.99 12.05 -4.93
N ALA A 15 7.46 13.20 -5.41
CA ALA A 15 6.90 13.85 -6.60
C ALA A 15 6.78 12.80 -7.71
N ALA A 16 5.55 12.48 -8.08
CA ALA A 16 5.27 11.43 -9.03
C ALA A 16 6.06 11.72 -10.32
N ARG A 17 6.93 10.78 -10.70
CA ARG A 17 7.44 10.69 -12.07
C ARG A 17 6.20 10.78 -12.97
N ALA A 18 6.22 11.59 -14.02
CA ALA A 18 5.08 11.75 -14.92
C ALA A 18 4.78 10.44 -15.66
N LEU A 19 4.07 9.53 -14.99
CA LEU A 19 3.51 8.31 -15.53
C LEU A 19 2.20 8.68 -16.23
N SER A 20 1.90 8.02 -17.33
CA SER A 20 0.55 8.04 -17.89
C SER A 20 -0.44 7.37 -16.93
N THR A 21 -1.73 7.65 -17.09
CA THR A 21 -2.81 6.98 -16.36
C THR A 21 -2.73 5.46 -16.50
N ALA A 22 -2.41 4.96 -17.70
CA ALA A 22 -2.28 3.53 -17.97
C ALA A 22 -1.10 2.89 -17.21
N GLU A 23 0.08 3.53 -17.23
CA GLU A 23 1.24 3.09 -16.45
C GLU A 23 0.95 3.15 -14.94
N THR A 24 0.18 4.15 -14.51
CA THR A 24 -0.20 4.31 -13.10
C THR A 24 -1.12 3.17 -12.64
N TRP A 25 -2.10 2.77 -13.45
CA TRP A 25 -2.94 1.60 -13.18
C TRP A 25 -2.15 0.28 -13.14
N ASP A 26 -1.16 0.11 -14.03
CA ASP A 26 -0.32 -1.09 -14.06
C ASP A 26 0.57 -1.21 -12.81
N VAL A 27 1.19 -0.09 -12.40
CA VAL A 27 1.95 -0.01 -11.15
C VAL A 27 1.06 -0.28 -9.94
N LEU A 28 -0.15 0.31 -9.91
CA LEU A 28 -1.14 0.08 -8.85
C LEU A 28 -1.50 -1.41 -8.75
N LEU A 29 -1.88 -2.02 -9.87
CA LEU A 29 -2.27 -3.42 -9.93
C LEU A 29 -1.13 -4.36 -9.50
N THR A 30 0.10 -4.08 -9.96
CA THR A 30 1.28 -4.85 -9.59
C THR A 30 1.57 -4.76 -8.10
N GLY A 31 1.52 -3.56 -7.53
CA GLY A 31 1.70 -3.34 -6.10
C GLY A 31 0.63 -4.05 -5.25
N LEU A 32 -0.64 -3.97 -5.66
CA LEU A 32 -1.75 -4.64 -4.98
C LEU A 32 -1.63 -6.17 -5.05
N ARG A 33 -1.20 -6.74 -6.18
CA ARG A 33 -0.96 -8.19 -6.30
C ARG A 33 0.17 -8.65 -5.38
N ALA A 34 1.26 -7.89 -5.31
CA ALA A 34 2.38 -8.20 -4.42
C ALA A 34 1.96 -8.13 -2.94
N ALA A 35 1.19 -7.10 -2.57
CA ALA A 35 0.63 -6.93 -1.24
C ALA A 35 -0.32 -8.08 -0.88
N HIS A 36 -1.20 -8.49 -1.81
CA HIS A 36 -2.12 -9.60 -1.60
C HIS A 36 -1.38 -10.93 -1.34
N ALA A 37 -0.34 -11.24 -2.13
CA ALA A 37 0.47 -12.44 -1.92
C ALA A 37 1.16 -12.42 -0.54
N THR A 38 1.77 -11.29 -0.18
CA THR A 38 2.48 -11.13 1.11
C THR A 38 1.51 -11.19 2.29
N MET A 39 0.29 -10.66 2.13
CA MET A 39 -0.75 -10.74 3.15
C MET A 39 -1.20 -12.19 3.38
N GLY A 40 -1.39 -12.97 2.31
CA GLY A 40 -1.69 -14.40 2.42
C GLY A 40 -0.59 -15.19 3.14
N GLU A 41 0.68 -14.91 2.81
CA GLU A 41 1.85 -15.51 3.49
C GLU A 41 1.90 -15.13 4.98
N THR A 42 1.58 -13.87 5.30
CA THR A 42 1.54 -13.38 6.69
C THR A 42 0.45 -14.09 7.49
N ILE A 43 -0.76 -14.20 6.94
CA ILE A 43 -1.89 -14.89 7.59
C ILE A 43 -1.54 -16.36 7.82
N ALA A 44 -1.04 -17.06 6.80
CA ALA A 44 -0.66 -18.46 6.91
C ALA A 44 0.42 -18.69 7.98
N SER A 45 1.41 -17.78 8.07
CA SER A 45 2.46 -17.86 9.09
C SER A 45 1.92 -17.65 10.50
N ILE A 46 0.96 -16.72 10.68
CA ILE A 46 0.30 -16.51 11.97
C ILE A 46 -0.52 -17.74 12.37
N GLU A 47 -1.30 -18.30 11.44
CA GLU A 47 -2.11 -19.50 11.67
C GLU A 47 -1.26 -20.74 11.99
N ALA A 48 -0.07 -20.83 11.40
CA ALA A 48 0.91 -21.87 11.70
C ALA A 48 1.63 -21.68 13.05
N GLY A 49 1.38 -20.58 13.76
CA GLY A 49 2.00 -20.27 15.05
C GLY A 49 3.47 -19.84 14.94
N ALA A 50 3.86 -19.26 13.81
CA ALA A 50 5.22 -18.74 13.63
C ALA A 50 5.57 -17.67 14.69
N PRO A 51 6.84 -17.60 15.13
CA PRO A 51 7.25 -16.60 16.10
C PRO A 51 7.14 -15.19 15.51
N SER A 52 6.92 -14.20 16.37
CA SER A 52 6.77 -12.79 15.96
C SER A 52 7.97 -12.26 15.17
N ALA A 53 9.17 -12.78 15.42
CA ALA A 53 10.39 -12.45 14.68
C ALA A 53 10.28 -12.75 13.17
N ASP A 54 9.49 -13.76 12.79
CA ASP A 54 9.28 -14.15 11.39
C ASP A 54 8.08 -13.39 10.77
N ILE A 55 7.14 -12.91 11.59
CA ILE A 55 5.98 -12.13 11.15
C ILE A 55 6.32 -10.67 10.87
N PHE A 56 7.12 -10.01 11.73
CA PHE A 56 7.42 -8.58 11.57
C PHE A 56 8.09 -8.22 10.22
N PRO A 57 9.02 -9.02 9.67
CA PRO A 57 9.55 -8.78 8.34
C PRO A 57 8.49 -8.82 7.24
N LEU A 58 7.49 -9.71 7.34
CA LEU A 58 6.38 -9.79 6.37
C LEU A 58 5.51 -8.53 6.43
N ILE A 59 5.23 -8.03 7.62
CA ILE A 59 4.52 -6.75 7.82
C ILE A 59 5.33 -5.58 7.23
N GLY A 60 6.64 -5.53 7.45
CA GLY A 60 7.50 -4.50 6.86
C GLY A 60 7.54 -4.57 5.33
N ARG A 61 7.52 -5.78 4.75
CA ARG A 61 7.44 -5.98 3.30
C ARG A 61 6.09 -5.51 2.74
N LEU A 62 4.99 -5.80 3.44
CA LEU A 62 3.66 -5.34 3.07
C LEU A 62 3.58 -3.80 3.07
N ASP A 63 4.12 -3.14 4.09
CA ASP A 63 4.19 -1.68 4.16
C ASP A 63 4.99 -1.09 2.98
N ALA A 64 6.14 -1.68 2.66
CA ALA A 64 6.97 -1.25 1.54
C ALA A 64 6.27 -1.43 0.18
N GLN A 65 5.44 -2.47 0.01
CA GLN A 65 4.67 -2.71 -1.22
C GLN A 65 3.51 -1.73 -1.38
N LEU A 66 2.88 -1.32 -0.28
CA LEU A 66 1.73 -0.40 -0.30
C LEU A 66 2.15 1.08 -0.33
N ALA A 67 3.31 1.42 0.22
CA ALA A 67 3.83 2.79 0.26
C ALA A 67 3.83 3.52 -1.10
N PRO A 68 4.27 2.92 -2.23
CA PRO A 68 4.21 3.59 -3.53
C PRO A 68 2.81 3.61 -4.16
N VAL A 69 1.91 2.71 -3.76
CA VAL A 69 0.57 2.54 -4.35
C VAL A 69 -0.39 3.63 -3.86
N GLY A 70 -0.28 4.04 -2.59
CA GLY A 70 -1.15 5.05 -1.97
C GLY A 70 -1.14 6.41 -2.70
N PRO A 71 0.03 7.04 -2.92
CA PRO A 71 0.12 8.29 -3.67
C PRO A 71 -0.38 8.20 -5.12
N LEU A 72 -0.14 7.07 -5.79
CA LEU A 72 -0.62 6.84 -7.16
C LEU A 72 -2.15 6.73 -7.23
N ALA A 73 -2.77 6.04 -6.27
CA ALA A 73 -4.22 5.97 -6.17
C ALA A 73 -4.84 7.36 -5.93
N LEU A 74 -4.23 8.19 -5.08
CA LEU A 74 -4.69 9.56 -4.82
C LEU A 74 -4.54 10.46 -6.05
N ALA A 75 -3.43 10.31 -6.79
CA ALA A 75 -3.22 11.05 -8.04
C ALA A 75 -4.27 10.68 -9.09
N LEU A 76 -4.52 9.38 -9.32
CA LEU A 76 -5.58 8.90 -10.21
C LEU A 76 -6.95 9.44 -9.81
N TYR A 77 -7.29 9.38 -8.52
CA TYR A 77 -8.56 9.88 -8.02
C TYR A 77 -8.73 11.39 -8.28
N GLY A 78 -7.67 12.18 -8.09
CA GLY A 78 -7.68 13.62 -8.36
C GLY A 78 -7.83 13.97 -9.84
N ASP A 79 -7.24 13.17 -10.73
CA ASP A 79 -7.40 13.33 -12.19
C ASP A 79 -8.84 12.98 -12.64
N GLU A 80 -9.45 11.96 -12.06
CA GLU A 80 -10.85 11.57 -12.35
C GLU A 80 -11.89 12.51 -11.71
N HIS A 81 -11.54 13.16 -10.60
CA HIS A 81 -12.43 14.04 -9.83
C HIS A 81 -11.78 15.41 -9.59
N PRO A 82 -11.56 16.22 -10.63
CA PRO A 82 -10.94 17.52 -10.48
C PRO A 82 -11.82 18.40 -9.57
N ALA A 83 -11.17 19.11 -8.63
CA ALA A 83 -11.86 20.02 -7.73
C ALA A 83 -12.64 21.07 -8.55
N GLY A 84 -13.99 21.04 -8.45
CA GLY A 84 -14.90 21.91 -9.21
C GLY A 84 -15.90 21.20 -10.12
N ALA A 85 -15.93 19.86 -10.16
CA ALA A 85 -16.91 19.09 -10.95
C ALA A 85 -18.28 18.85 -10.28
N ALA A 86 -18.72 19.75 -9.39
CA ALA A 86 -20.03 19.70 -8.71
C ALA A 86 -20.84 20.98 -8.94
#